data_AF-A0A839YB89-F1
#
_entry.id   AF-A0A839YB89-F1
#
_cell.length_a   1.000
_cell.length_b   1.000
_cell.length_c   1.000
_cell.angle_alpha   90.00
_cell.angle_beta   90.00
_cell.angle_gamma   90.00
#
_symmetry.space_group_name_H-M   'P 1'
#
loop_
_entity.id
_entity.type
_entity.pdbx_description
1 polymer ?
#
loop_
_entity_poly.entity_id
_entity_poly.type
_entity_poly.pdbx_seq_one_letter_code
_entity_poly.pdbx_strand_id
1 'polypeptide(L)'
;MTSAAEQELRRSVGWTVTDPSPGRRTGRVLGGLLHAVSTVVTLGADAAQGARRPTWEAPADPDGYLDLGPVELRFPASARAREVRATRHDVWTTSAGAPPSRVPVRDWQVVAAVPADDAAHRDAAAGWQLTVTDGSTTGTLSGAWLALAWIGQLAGWPEPAPAP
;
A
#
# COMPACT_ATOMS: atom_id res chain seq x y z
N MET A 1 -1.36 6.42 -18.99
CA MET A 1 -1.61 5.03 -19.42
C MET A 1 -1.58 4.18 -18.17
N THR A 2 -2.64 3.42 -17.89
CA THR A 2 -2.70 2.50 -16.75
C THR A 2 -1.91 1.23 -17.10
N SER A 3 -1.09 0.71 -16.17
CA SER A 3 -0.28 -0.49 -16.44
C SER A 3 -1.18 -1.74 -16.55
N ALA A 4 -0.71 -2.77 -17.26
CA ALA A 4 -1.44 -4.05 -17.37
C ALA A 4 -1.67 -4.69 -15.99
N ALA A 5 -0.69 -4.56 -15.09
CA ALA A 5 -0.78 -5.01 -13.70
C ALA A 5 -1.90 -4.30 -12.91
N GLU A 6 -2.02 -2.98 -13.03
CA GLU A 6 -3.11 -2.23 -12.38
C GLU A 6 -4.49 -2.68 -12.90
N GLN A 7 -4.62 -2.94 -14.20
CA GLN A 7 -5.86 -3.43 -14.79
C GLN A 7 -6.22 -4.87 -14.38
N GLU A 8 -5.22 -5.72 -14.15
CA GLU A 8 -5.42 -7.05 -13.59
C GLU A 8 -5.90 -6.97 -12.14
N LEU A 9 -5.23 -6.16 -11.31
CA LEU A 9 -5.63 -5.87 -9.94
C LEU A 9 -7.06 -5.35 -9.85
N ARG A 10 -7.41 -4.33 -10.65
CA ARG A 10 -8.77 -3.76 -10.71
C ARG A 10 -9.84 -4.81 -11.01
N ARG A 11 -9.55 -5.81 -11.86
CA ARG A 11 -10.49 -6.89 -12.19
C ARG A 11 -10.60 -7.96 -11.10
N SER A 12 -9.63 -8.02 -10.19
CA SER A 12 -9.58 -9.02 -9.13
C SER A 12 -10.24 -8.60 -7.81
N VAL A 13 -10.56 -7.31 -7.66
CA VAL A 13 -11.10 -6.76 -6.41
C VAL A 13 -12.60 -6.51 -6.50
N GLY A 14 -13.34 -6.81 -5.43
CA GLY A 14 -14.77 -6.55 -5.34
C GLY A 14 -15.14 -5.12 -4.88
N TRP A 15 -14.17 -4.32 -4.43
CA TRP A 15 -14.42 -2.95 -3.98
C TRP A 15 -14.55 -1.99 -5.16
N THR A 16 -15.29 -0.91 -4.96
CA THR A 16 -15.48 0.13 -5.97
C THR A 16 -14.16 0.85 -6.25
N VAL A 17 -13.68 0.81 -7.50
CA VAL A 17 -12.53 1.60 -7.96
C VAL A 17 -12.94 2.52 -9.09
N THR A 18 -12.94 3.82 -8.84
CA THR A 18 -13.38 4.84 -9.82
C THR A 18 -12.24 5.29 -10.72
N ASP A 19 -12.55 5.78 -11.91
CA ASP A 19 -11.54 6.44 -12.71
C ASP A 19 -11.15 7.80 -12.13
N PRO A 20 -9.87 8.19 -12.22
CA PRO A 20 -9.43 9.49 -11.72
C PRO A 20 -10.06 10.61 -12.55
N SER A 21 -10.57 11.63 -11.85
CA SER A 21 -11.10 12.84 -12.47
C SER A 21 -10.04 13.50 -13.37
N PRO A 22 -10.44 14.18 -14.47
CA PRO A 22 -9.49 14.76 -15.43
C PRO A 22 -8.41 15.66 -14.79
N GLY A 23 -8.74 16.42 -13.74
CA GLY A 23 -7.78 17.26 -13.01
C GLY A 23 -6.65 16.49 -12.33
N ARG A 24 -6.89 15.28 -11.83
CA ARG A 24 -5.86 14.41 -11.22
C ARG A 24 -5.00 13.69 -12.25
N ARG A 25 -5.44 13.57 -13.51
CA ARG A 25 -4.60 13.07 -14.61
C ARG A 25 -3.50 14.06 -14.97
N THR A 26 -3.78 15.36 -14.90
CA THR A 26 -2.86 16.44 -15.28
C THR A 26 -1.88 16.81 -14.17
N GLY A 27 -2.26 16.65 -12.89
CA GLY A 27 -1.37 16.88 -11.74
C GLY A 27 -0.12 15.99 -11.71
N ARG A 28 -0.16 14.85 -12.43
CA ARG A 28 0.98 13.91 -12.54
C ARG A 28 2.12 14.41 -13.45
N VAL A 29 1.89 15.45 -14.25
CA VAL A 29 2.90 16.01 -15.17
C VAL A 29 3.48 17.33 -14.65
N LEU A 30 2.81 18.00 -13.70
CA LEU A 30 3.18 19.36 -13.23
C LEU A 30 3.49 19.47 -11.73
N GLY A 31 3.46 18.37 -10.95
CA GLY A 31 3.89 18.36 -9.55
C GLY A 31 5.40 18.19 -9.32
N GLY A 32 6.23 18.45 -10.34
CA GLY A 32 7.68 18.26 -10.29
C GLY A 32 8.50 19.52 -10.04
N LEU A 33 7.89 20.70 -9.93
CA LEU A 33 8.62 21.95 -9.72
C LEU A 33 7.96 22.78 -8.61
N LEU A 34 8.79 23.21 -7.65
CA LEU A 34 8.57 24.24 -6.63
C LEU A 34 7.97 23.76 -5.29
N HIS A 35 8.84 23.20 -4.44
CA HIS A 35 9.15 23.81 -3.13
C HIS A 35 10.50 23.29 -2.64
N ALA A 36 11.56 24.06 -2.92
CA ALA A 36 12.80 23.99 -2.19
C ALA A 36 12.61 24.68 -0.83
N VAL A 37 13.05 24.06 0.26
CA VAL A 37 14.11 24.57 1.17
C VAL A 37 14.31 23.56 2.31
N SER A 38 15.58 23.13 2.43
CA SER A 38 16.21 22.46 3.57
C SER A 38 15.93 20.97 3.80
N THR A 39 16.41 20.12 2.88
CA THR A 39 16.82 18.76 3.25
C THR A 39 18.33 18.66 3.05
N VAL A 40 19.00 18.41 4.17
CA VAL A 40 20.45 18.22 4.26
C VAL A 40 20.91 17.17 3.25
N VAL A 41 22.02 17.54 2.61
CA VAL A 41 22.79 16.79 1.63
C VAL A 41 23.21 15.42 2.19
N THR A 42 22.69 14.35 1.59
CA THR A 42 23.47 13.12 1.37
C THR A 42 23.13 12.51 0.00
N LEU A 43 23.21 13.34 -1.06
CA LEU A 43 23.35 12.87 -2.43
C LEU A 43 24.85 12.77 -2.71
N GLY A 44 25.40 11.57 -2.53
CA GLY A 44 26.83 11.31 -2.69
C GLY A 44 27.28 10.01 -2.06
N ALA A 45 26.68 8.90 -2.45
CA ALA A 45 27.29 7.57 -2.30
C ALA A 45 26.75 6.66 -3.40
N ASP A 46 27.42 6.79 -4.54
CA ASP A 46 27.61 5.88 -5.66
C ASP A 46 26.80 4.59 -5.80
N ALA A 47 26.62 4.27 -7.07
CA ALA A 47 26.13 3.05 -7.70
C ALA A 47 26.93 1.76 -7.36
N ALA A 48 27.41 1.63 -6.12
CA ALA A 48 28.20 0.52 -5.59
C ALA A 48 27.56 -0.16 -4.37
N GLN A 49 26.28 0.10 -4.05
CA GLN A 49 25.47 -0.88 -3.33
C GLN A 49 25.06 -1.97 -4.32
N GLY A 50 26.06 -2.78 -4.72
CA GLY A 50 25.87 -3.92 -5.59
C GLY A 50 24.70 -4.75 -5.10
N ALA A 51 23.78 -5.06 -6.02
CA ALA A 51 22.72 -6.05 -5.92
C ALA A 51 22.50 -6.53 -4.47
N ARG A 52 21.99 -5.66 -3.58
CA ARG A 52 21.54 -6.15 -2.28
C ARG A 52 20.36 -7.02 -2.62
N ARG A 53 20.57 -8.33 -2.56
CA ARG A 53 19.49 -9.32 -2.66
C ARG A 53 18.35 -8.75 -1.82
N PRO A 54 17.12 -8.66 -2.36
CA PRO A 54 15.99 -8.45 -1.49
C PRO A 54 16.14 -9.46 -0.34
N THR A 55 16.21 -8.95 0.90
CA THR A 55 16.38 -9.79 2.10
C THR A 55 15.13 -10.64 2.36
N TRP A 56 14.06 -10.35 1.64
CA TRP A 56 12.98 -11.27 1.36
C TRP A 56 13.35 -12.13 0.17
N GLU A 57 13.37 -13.45 0.36
CA GLU A 57 13.25 -14.35 -0.79
C GLU A 57 11.92 -14.04 -1.44
N ALA A 58 11.98 -13.32 -2.56
CA ALA A 58 10.86 -13.18 -3.46
C ALA A 58 10.29 -14.59 -3.73
N PRO A 59 8.99 -14.72 -3.99
CA PRO A 59 8.38 -16.02 -4.14
C PRO A 59 9.16 -16.76 -5.23
N ALA A 60 9.34 -18.08 -5.05
CA ALA A 60 10.08 -18.89 -6.02
C ALA A 60 9.55 -18.71 -7.45
N ASP A 61 8.27 -18.35 -7.57
CA ASP A 61 7.64 -17.84 -8.77
C ASP A 61 7.61 -16.29 -8.79
N PRO A 62 8.41 -15.63 -9.64
CA PRO A 62 8.37 -14.17 -9.79
C PRO A 62 7.02 -13.65 -10.33
N ASP A 63 6.25 -14.47 -11.06
CA ASP A 63 4.89 -14.11 -11.50
C ASP A 63 3.87 -14.15 -10.34
N GLY A 64 4.27 -14.73 -9.21
CA GLY A 64 3.54 -14.72 -7.96
C GLY A 64 3.62 -13.39 -7.22
N TYR A 65 4.62 -12.53 -7.52
CA TYR A 65 4.75 -11.20 -6.91
C TYR A 65 3.69 -10.24 -7.46
N LEU A 66 3.11 -9.44 -6.57
CA LEU A 66 2.14 -8.42 -6.94
C LEU A 66 2.61 -7.06 -6.43
N ASP A 67 2.90 -6.14 -7.36
CA ASP A 67 3.27 -4.78 -7.00
C ASP A 67 2.03 -3.97 -6.63
N LEU A 68 1.84 -3.76 -5.33
CA LEU A 68 0.78 -2.92 -4.79
C LEU A 68 1.18 -1.43 -4.72
N GLY A 69 2.43 -1.09 -5.05
CA GLY A 69 3.01 0.19 -4.69
C GLY A 69 3.23 0.31 -3.17
N PRO A 70 3.43 1.53 -2.65
CA PRO A 70 3.75 1.74 -1.24
C PRO A 70 2.52 1.45 -0.36
N VAL A 71 2.65 0.44 0.51
CA VAL A 71 1.68 0.12 1.56
C VAL A 71 2.44 -0.01 2.88
N GLU A 72 1.92 0.63 3.92
CA GLU A 72 2.51 0.63 5.26
C GLU A 72 1.58 0.00 6.27
N LEU A 73 2.15 -0.82 7.16
CA LEU A 73 1.45 -1.41 8.31
C LEU A 73 2.07 -0.91 9.62
N ARG A 74 1.22 -0.48 10.55
CA ARG A 74 1.55 -0.29 11.96
C ARG A 74 0.65 -1.17 12.80
N PHE A 75 1.17 -2.30 13.27
CA PHE A 75 0.42 -3.23 14.12
C PHE A 75 1.31 -3.72 15.27
N PRO A 76 0.97 -3.46 16.54
CA PRO A 76 -0.10 -2.55 17.00
C PRO A 76 0.11 -1.10 16.52
N ALA A 77 -0.89 -0.22 16.67
CA ALA A 77 -0.83 1.16 16.14
C ALA A 77 0.39 1.98 16.62
N SER A 78 0.92 1.68 17.80
CA SER A 78 2.12 2.30 18.37
C SER A 78 3.44 1.74 17.82
N ALA A 79 3.40 0.65 17.05
CA ALA A 79 4.58 0.05 16.46
C ALA A 79 5.16 0.91 15.33
N ARG A 80 6.42 0.65 15.00
CA ARG A 80 7.04 1.24 13.81
C ARG A 80 6.33 0.76 12.54
N ALA A 81 6.24 1.65 11.56
CA ALA A 81 5.74 1.31 10.24
C ALA A 81 6.62 0.25 9.60
N ARG A 82 5.98 -0.74 8.98
CA ARG A 82 6.61 -1.80 8.19
C ARG A 82 6.06 -1.73 6.77
N GLU A 83 6.93 -1.91 5.79
CA GLU A 83 6.49 -1.99 4.40
C GLU A 83 5.74 -3.29 4.18
N VAL A 84 4.65 -3.21 3.43
CA VAL A 84 3.83 -4.36 3.06
C VAL A 84 4.12 -4.75 1.61
N ARG A 85 4.40 -6.03 1.41
CA ARG A 85 4.57 -6.67 0.11
C ARG A 85 3.49 -7.72 -0.07
N ALA A 86 3.14 -8.01 -1.32
CA ALA A 86 2.10 -8.96 -1.64
C ALA A 86 2.53 -9.97 -2.70
N THR A 87 1.93 -11.14 -2.61
CA THR A 87 1.84 -12.12 -3.68
C THR A 87 0.38 -12.24 -4.09
N ARG A 88 0.05 -13.00 -5.15
CA ARG A 88 -1.36 -13.27 -5.51
C ARG A 88 -2.19 -13.93 -4.40
N HIS A 89 -1.55 -14.50 -3.39
CA HIS A 89 -2.20 -15.30 -2.35
C HIS A 89 -1.95 -14.80 -0.92
N ASP A 90 -0.97 -13.93 -0.71
CA ASP A 90 -0.49 -13.60 0.63
C ASP A 90 0.08 -12.20 0.77
N VAL A 91 0.14 -11.73 2.02
CA VAL A 91 0.69 -10.44 2.41
C VAL A 91 1.82 -10.64 3.41
N TRP A 92 2.89 -9.89 3.24
CA TRP A 92 4.10 -9.96 4.05
C TRP A 92 4.52 -8.57 4.50
N THR A 93 5.07 -8.49 5.70
CA THR A 93 5.78 -7.29 6.17
C THR A 93 7.27 -7.47 6.02
N THR A 94 7.95 -6.39 5.63
CA THR A 94 9.40 -6.32 5.54
C THR A 94 9.91 -5.18 6.42
N SER A 95 11.06 -5.40 7.05
CA SER A 95 11.76 -4.40 7.85
C SER A 95 13.26 -4.66 7.80
N ALA A 96 14.05 -3.59 7.83
CA ALA A 96 15.50 -3.70 7.78
C ALA A 96 16.02 -4.53 8.97
N GLY A 97 16.79 -5.58 8.68
CA GLY A 97 17.43 -6.43 9.68
C GLY A 97 16.55 -7.50 10.32
N ALA A 98 15.33 -7.72 9.82
CA ALA A 98 14.44 -8.79 10.29
C ALA A 98 13.95 -9.66 9.12
N PRO A 99 13.71 -10.96 9.34
CA PRO A 99 13.09 -11.80 8.33
C PRO A 99 11.67 -11.30 8.04
N PRO A 100 11.21 -11.41 6.79
CA PRO A 100 9.84 -11.06 6.43
C PRO A 100 8.83 -11.93 7.19
N SER A 101 7.72 -11.31 7.55
CA SER A 101 6.71 -11.96 8.39
C SER A 101 5.35 -11.87 7.73
N ARG A 102 4.66 -13.01 7.62
CA ARG A 102 3.33 -13.09 7.01
C ARG A 102 2.35 -12.28 7.84
N VAL A 103 1.49 -11.52 7.18
CA VAL A 103 0.45 -10.72 7.83
C VAL A 103 -0.85 -11.52 7.83
N PRO A 104 -1.43 -11.84 9.00
CA PRO A 104 -2.65 -12.62 9.11
C PRO A 104 -3.90 -11.76 8.84
N VAL A 105 -3.98 -11.12 7.66
CA VAL A 105 -5.04 -10.16 7.33
C VAL A 105 -6.46 -10.76 7.38
N ARG A 106 -6.58 -12.08 7.19
CA ARG A 106 -7.86 -12.82 7.30
C ARG A 106 -8.41 -12.89 8.72
N ASP A 107 -7.54 -12.77 9.71
CA ASP A 107 -7.93 -12.80 11.13
C ASP A 107 -8.26 -11.40 11.65
N TRP A 108 -8.19 -10.37 10.78
CA TRP A 108 -8.44 -8.99 11.14
C TRP A 108 -9.77 -8.48 10.60
N GLN A 109 -10.22 -7.37 11.15
CA GLN A 109 -11.43 -6.65 10.75
C GLN A 109 -11.12 -5.17 10.58
N VAL A 110 -11.70 -4.54 9.56
CA VAL A 110 -11.63 -3.08 9.39
C VAL A 110 -12.68 -2.43 10.28
N VAL A 111 -12.25 -1.52 11.16
CA VAL A 111 -13.14 -0.80 12.11
C VAL A 111 -13.31 0.67 11.77
N ALA A 112 -12.40 1.24 10.98
CA ALA A 112 -12.54 2.59 10.44
C ALA A 112 -11.74 2.73 9.14
N ALA A 113 -12.20 3.58 8.23
CA ALA A 113 -11.48 3.92 7.01
C ALA A 113 -11.50 5.44 6.81
N VAL A 114 -10.33 6.05 6.70
CA VAL A 114 -10.16 7.49 6.59
C VAL A 114 -9.41 7.79 5.29
N PRO A 115 -9.96 8.60 4.39
CA PRO A 115 -9.23 9.04 3.21
C PRO A 115 -8.05 9.95 3.61
N ALA A 116 -6.96 9.91 2.87
CA ALA A 116 -5.78 10.74 3.16
C ALA A 116 -6.02 12.23 2.84
N ASP A 117 -6.95 12.52 1.94
CA ASP A 117 -7.43 13.86 1.61
C ASP A 117 -8.89 14.01 2.06
N ASP A 118 -9.38 15.25 2.20
CA ASP A 118 -10.77 15.55 2.59
C ASP A 118 -11.83 14.99 1.62
N ALA A 119 -11.41 14.66 0.40
CA ALA A 119 -12.27 14.03 -0.58
C ALA A 119 -12.06 12.51 -0.55
N ALA A 120 -13.10 11.78 -0.15
CA ALA A 120 -13.16 10.32 -0.07
C ALA A 120 -13.16 9.62 -1.45
N HIS A 121 -12.21 10.00 -2.31
CA HIS A 121 -12.04 9.45 -3.65
C HIS A 121 -11.67 7.96 -3.58
N ARG A 122 -12.26 7.18 -4.47
CA ARG A 122 -11.98 5.74 -4.62
C ARG A 122 -11.24 5.43 -5.92
N ASP A 123 -10.49 6.40 -6.44
CA ASP A 123 -9.62 6.14 -7.58
C ASP A 123 -8.41 5.31 -7.16
N ALA A 124 -7.83 4.55 -8.10
CA ALA A 124 -6.83 3.54 -7.77
C ALA A 124 -5.64 4.06 -6.95
N ALA A 125 -5.25 5.32 -7.14
CA ALA A 125 -4.12 5.95 -6.48
C ALA A 125 -4.51 6.78 -5.25
N ALA A 126 -5.81 6.92 -4.94
CA ALA A 126 -6.27 7.69 -3.79
C ALA A 126 -5.71 7.09 -2.50
N GLY A 127 -5.07 7.90 -1.68
CA GLY A 127 -4.53 7.46 -0.39
C GLY A 127 -5.65 7.22 0.62
N TRP A 128 -5.56 6.12 1.36
CA TRP A 128 -6.46 5.80 2.46
C TRP A 128 -5.69 5.18 3.62
N GLN A 129 -6.26 5.32 4.81
CA GLN A 129 -5.83 4.64 6.03
C GLN A 129 -6.99 3.81 6.58
N LEU A 130 -6.78 2.51 6.71
CA LEU A 130 -7.69 1.59 7.37
C LEU A 130 -7.20 1.35 8.80
N THR A 131 -8.09 1.52 9.78
CA THR A 131 -7.86 1.00 11.12
C THR A 131 -8.37 -0.43 11.16
N VAL A 132 -7.50 -1.35 11.57
CA VAL A 132 -7.77 -2.79 11.62
C VAL A 132 -7.61 -3.32 13.04
N THR A 133 -8.32 -4.40 13.37
CA THR A 133 -8.20 -5.09 14.66
C THR A 133 -8.23 -6.61 14.50
N ASP A 134 -7.50 -7.31 15.37
CA ASP A 134 -7.61 -8.76 15.56
C ASP A 134 -8.59 -9.15 16.69
N GLY A 135 -9.36 -8.18 17.19
CA GLY A 135 -10.27 -8.33 18.34
C GLY A 135 -9.61 -8.06 19.70
N SER A 136 -8.28 -7.99 19.78
CA SER A 136 -7.54 -7.68 21.02
C SER A 136 -6.80 -6.35 20.93
N THR A 137 -6.22 -6.05 19.76
CA THR A 137 -5.43 -4.84 19.53
C THR A 137 -5.81 -4.21 18.19
N THR A 138 -5.57 -2.91 18.07
CA THR A 138 -5.76 -2.16 16.82
C THR A 138 -4.43 -1.79 16.17
N GLY A 139 -4.45 -1.69 14.85
CA GLY A 139 -3.36 -1.15 14.05
C GLY A 139 -3.89 -0.38 12.84
N THR A 140 -2.97 0.10 12.00
CA THR A 140 -3.31 0.85 10.79
C THR A 140 -2.63 0.27 9.57
N LEU A 141 -3.36 0.24 8.47
CA LEU A 141 -2.87 -0.09 7.14
C LEU A 141 -3.11 1.11 6.22
N SER A 142 -2.05 1.68 5.67
CA SER A 142 -2.12 2.88 4.84
C SER A 142 -1.54 2.62 3.46
N GLY A 143 -2.18 3.14 2.41
CA GLY A 143 -1.73 2.93 1.04
C GLY A 143 -2.74 3.44 0.01
N ALA A 144 -2.46 3.14 -1.26
CA ALA A 144 -3.39 3.44 -2.34
C ALA A 144 -4.67 2.59 -2.23
N TRP A 145 -5.81 3.16 -2.61
CA TRP A 145 -7.12 2.52 -2.49
C TRP A 145 -7.17 1.15 -3.18
N LEU A 146 -6.59 1.04 -4.39
CA LEU A 146 -6.56 -0.25 -5.11
C LEU A 146 -5.74 -1.31 -4.36
N ALA A 147 -4.63 -0.92 -3.74
CA ALA A 147 -3.81 -1.83 -2.96
C ALA A 147 -4.56 -2.34 -1.72
N LEU A 148 -5.22 -1.43 -1.01
CA LEU A 148 -6.03 -1.75 0.17
C LEU A 148 -7.24 -2.61 -0.21
N ALA A 149 -7.87 -2.34 -1.36
CA ALA A 149 -8.95 -3.15 -1.91
C ALA A 149 -8.51 -4.58 -2.22
N TRP A 150 -7.31 -4.76 -2.74
CA TRP A 150 -6.77 -6.08 -2.99
C TRP A 150 -6.49 -6.85 -1.69
N ILE A 151 -5.90 -6.18 -0.69
CA ILE A 151 -5.71 -6.78 0.64
C ILE A 151 -7.06 -7.15 1.27
N GLY A 152 -8.06 -6.27 1.16
CA GLY A 152 -9.42 -6.51 1.63
C GLY A 152 -10.10 -7.69 0.95
N GLN A 153 -9.95 -7.81 -0.37
CA GLN A 153 -10.44 -8.97 -1.13
C GLN A 153 -9.79 -10.27 -0.63
N LEU A 154 -8.46 -10.27 -0.45
CA LEU A 154 -7.75 -11.45 0.05
C LEU A 154 -8.18 -11.85 1.48
N ALA A 155 -8.48 -10.85 2.29
CA ALA A 155 -8.92 -11.01 3.67
C ALA A 155 -10.41 -11.33 3.81
N GLY A 156 -11.22 -11.15 2.77
CA GLY A 156 -12.67 -11.29 2.82
C GLY A 156 -13.37 -10.12 3.51
N TRP A 157 -12.74 -8.95 3.57
CA TRP A 157 -13.32 -7.76 4.19
C TRP A 157 -14.41 -7.14 3.31
N PRO A 158 -15.52 -6.67 3.91
CA PRO A 158 -16.45 -5.81 3.19
C PRO A 158 -15.77 -4.51 2.78
N GLU A 159 -16.27 -3.87 1.71
CA GLU A 159 -15.81 -2.55 1.32
C GLU A 159 -16.13 -1.54 2.44
N PRO A 160 -15.13 -0.84 3.01
CA PRO A 160 -15.36 0.04 4.13
C PRO A 160 -16.05 1.34 3.68
N ALA A 161 -16.96 1.84 4.51
CA ALA A 161 -17.48 3.20 4.40
C ALA A 161 -16.45 4.20 4.98
N PRO A 162 -16.38 5.44 4.45
CA PRO A 162 -15.60 6.48 5.11
C PRO A 162 -16.13 6.69 6.53
N ALA A 163 -15.21 6.82 7.49
CA ALA A 163 -15.54 7.27 8.83
C ALA A 163 -16.10 8.72 8.77
N PRO A 164 -17.04 9.08 9.67
CA PRO A 164 -17.60 10.43 9.75
C PRO A 164 -16.56 11.48 10.15
#